data_AF-A0A1Y5FCU3-F1
#
_entry.id   AF-A0A1Y5FCU3-F1
#
_cell.length_a   1.000
_cell.length_b   1.000
_cell.length_c   1.000
_cell.angle_alpha   90.00
_cell.angle_beta   90.00
_cell.angle_gamma   90.00
#
_symmetry.space_group_name_H-M   'P 1'
#
loop_
_entity.id
_entity.type
_entity.pdbx_description
1 polymer ?
#
loop_
_entity_poly.entity_id
_entity_poly.type
_entity_poly.pdbx_seq_one_letter_code
_entity_poly.pdbx_strand_id
1 'polypeptide(L)'
;MRFILLFLLLFSQTSFSLERADAFIVTAYNKQFKVLSPAKRTKKISVIIENKTLVKLIGEVVNENGTDREIVTIKPGKYKSVELVFEKNTKYYFIPLSPAFQKVVLDFGKKAYEIPSKK
;
A
#
# COMPACT_ATOMS: atom_id res chain seq x y z
N MET A 1 -29.69 8.13 41.11
CA MET A 1 -29.46 8.49 39.69
C MET A 1 -28.02 8.91 39.34
N ARG A 2 -27.15 9.23 40.31
CA ARG A 2 -25.76 9.69 40.05
C ARG A 2 -24.81 8.62 39.47
N PHE A 3 -25.06 7.33 39.73
CA PHE A 3 -24.20 6.22 39.28
C PHE A 3 -24.48 5.74 37.85
N ILE A 4 -25.62 6.10 37.26
CA ILE A 4 -26.01 5.69 35.90
C ILE A 4 -25.13 6.40 34.84
N LEU A 5 -24.77 7.65 35.11
CA LEU A 5 -23.93 8.45 34.21
C LEU A 5 -22.50 7.88 34.11
N LEU A 6 -21.99 7.30 35.19
CA LEU A 6 -20.66 6.69 35.25
C LEU A 6 -20.60 5.39 34.42
N PHE A 7 -21.69 4.63 34.40
CA PHE A 7 -21.80 3.39 33.64
C PHE A 7 -21.84 3.63 32.12
N LEU A 8 -22.51 4.72 31.69
CA LEU A 8 -22.58 5.11 30.27
C LEU A 8 -21.23 5.59 29.69
N LEU A 9 -20.36 6.17 30.52
CA LEU A 9 -19.01 6.59 30.11
C LEU A 9 -18.03 5.42 29.94
N LEU A 10 -18.29 4.27 30.56
CA LEU A 10 -17.43 3.08 30.44
C LEU A 10 -17.65 2.30 29.12
N PHE A 11 -18.77 2.52 28.44
CA PHE A 11 -19.07 1.89 27.14
C PHE A 11 -18.60 2.70 25.92
N SER A 12 -18.09 3.93 26.10
CA SER A 12 -17.69 4.78 24.97
C SER A 12 -16.30 4.47 24.42
N GLN A 13 -15.63 3.41 24.90
CA GLN A 13 -14.25 3.10 24.52
C GLN A 13 -14.21 1.84 23.67
N THR A 14 -14.21 2.02 22.34
CA THR A 14 -13.42 1.23 21.37
C THR A 14 -13.90 1.51 19.94
N SER A 15 -13.60 2.70 19.42
CA SER A 15 -13.65 2.91 17.96
C SER A 15 -12.30 2.49 17.37
N PHE A 16 -12.24 1.31 16.77
CA PHE A 16 -11.08 0.88 15.99
C PHE A 16 -11.19 1.45 14.58
N SER A 17 -10.43 2.50 14.30
CA SER A 17 -10.30 3.05 12.93
C SER A 17 -9.42 2.11 12.08
N LEU A 18 -9.96 1.62 10.99
CA LEU A 18 -9.26 0.75 10.05
C LEU A 18 -8.87 1.55 8.80
N GLU A 19 -7.56 1.75 8.58
CA GLU A 19 -7.05 2.40 7.36
C GLU A 19 -7.42 1.57 6.13
N ARG A 20 -8.18 2.17 5.20
CA ARG A 20 -8.54 1.63 3.89
C ARG A 20 -8.37 2.73 2.84
N ALA A 21 -7.91 2.36 1.66
CA ALA A 21 -7.77 3.26 0.52
C ALA A 21 -8.62 2.74 -0.65
N ASP A 22 -8.99 3.60 -1.59
CA ASP A 22 -9.63 3.18 -2.85
C ASP A 22 -8.60 2.87 -3.97
N ALA A 23 -7.32 3.09 -3.67
CA ALA A 23 -6.17 2.83 -4.52
C ALA A 23 -5.16 1.95 -3.77
N PHE A 24 -4.21 1.34 -4.48
CA PHE A 24 -3.04 0.79 -3.83
C PHE A 24 -2.10 1.93 -3.45
N ILE A 25 -1.71 2.01 -2.18
CA ILE A 25 -0.72 2.99 -1.72
C ILE A 25 0.49 2.21 -1.21
N VAL A 26 1.59 2.29 -1.95
CA VAL A 26 2.87 1.66 -1.62
C VAL A 26 3.80 2.73 -1.09
N THR A 27 4.00 2.78 0.22
CA THR A 27 4.89 3.74 0.87
C THR A 27 6.24 3.09 1.18
N ALA A 28 7.30 3.62 0.58
CA ALA A 28 8.68 3.19 0.81
C ALA A 28 9.32 3.94 1.98
N TYR A 29 9.79 3.21 2.98
CA TYR A 29 10.65 3.70 4.06
C TYR A 29 12.05 3.10 3.92
N ASN A 30 13.02 3.65 4.65
CA ASN A 30 14.42 3.22 4.55
C ASN A 30 14.65 1.72 4.81
N LYS A 31 13.77 1.06 5.59
CA LYS A 31 13.93 -0.34 6.01
C LYS A 31 12.71 -1.22 5.71
N GLN A 32 11.63 -0.65 5.19
CA GLN A 32 10.37 -1.37 5.00
C GLN A 32 9.49 -0.69 3.96
N PHE A 33 8.58 -1.47 3.40
CA PHE A 33 7.47 -0.94 2.61
C PHE A 33 6.16 -1.14 3.38
N LYS A 34 5.31 -0.13 3.40
CA LYS A 34 3.92 -0.24 3.87
C LYS A 34 3.02 -0.25 2.64
N VAL A 35 2.04 -1.16 2.60
CA VAL A 35 1.05 -1.20 1.53
C VAL A 35 -0.34 -1.06 2.12
N LEU A 36 -1.10 -0.11 1.59
CA LEU A 36 -2.54 -0.03 1.77
C LEU A 36 -3.21 -0.58 0.52
N SER A 37 -4.08 -1.57 0.72
CA SER A 37 -4.81 -2.21 -0.36
C SER A 37 -6.25 -1.71 -0.43
N PRO A 38 -6.82 -1.62 -1.64
CA PRO A 38 -8.23 -1.33 -1.80
C PRO A 38 -9.11 -2.50 -1.37
N ALA A 39 -10.24 -2.16 -0.76
CA ALA A 39 -11.17 -3.13 -0.19
C ALA A 39 -11.87 -3.97 -1.27
N LYS A 40 -12.09 -3.39 -2.46
CA LYS A 40 -12.78 -4.03 -3.58
C LYS A 40 -11.90 -3.99 -4.82
N ARG A 41 -11.96 -5.07 -5.61
CA ARG A 41 -11.33 -5.12 -6.94
C ARG A 41 -12.25 -4.42 -7.95
N THR A 42 -11.70 -3.46 -8.67
CA THR A 42 -12.31 -2.81 -9.83
C THR A 42 -11.39 -2.96 -11.03
N LYS A 43 -11.90 -2.73 -12.25
CA LYS A 43 -11.14 -2.95 -13.49
C LYS A 43 -9.96 -2.00 -13.63
N LYS A 44 -10.10 -0.75 -13.19
CA LYS A 44 -9.07 0.29 -13.31
C LYS A 44 -8.77 0.83 -11.91
N ILE A 45 -7.54 0.65 -11.45
CA ILE A 45 -7.12 1.04 -10.11
C ILE A 45 -5.77 1.75 -10.21
N SER A 46 -5.65 2.84 -9.46
CA SER A 46 -4.37 3.55 -9.32
C SER A 46 -3.47 2.85 -8.32
N VAL A 47 -2.19 2.74 -8.65
CA VAL A 47 -1.11 2.38 -7.76
C VAL A 47 -0.30 3.64 -7.48
N ILE A 48 -0.45 4.17 -6.28
CA ILE A 48 0.26 5.35 -5.79
C ILE A 48 1.49 4.85 -5.04
N ILE A 49 2.67 5.27 -5.50
CA ILE A 49 3.94 4.88 -4.88
C ILE A 49 4.53 6.13 -4.26
N GLU A 50 4.71 6.11 -2.94
CA GLU A 50 5.26 7.20 -2.15
C GLU A 50 6.69 6.88 -1.73
N ASN A 51 7.62 7.79 -2.01
CA ASN A 51 8.99 7.66 -1.56
C ASN A 51 9.21 8.52 -0.30
N LYS A 52 9.15 7.89 0.89
CA LYS A 52 9.51 8.53 2.17
C LYS A 52 10.96 8.23 2.59
N THR A 53 11.78 7.70 1.68
CA THR A 53 13.21 7.50 1.91
C THR A 53 14.00 8.78 1.63
N LEU A 54 15.29 8.78 2.00
CA LEU A 54 16.21 9.90 1.72
C LEU A 54 16.83 9.85 0.32
N VAL A 55 16.62 8.75 -0.41
CA VAL A 55 17.24 8.51 -1.72
C VAL A 55 16.19 8.37 -2.81
N LYS A 56 16.62 8.47 -4.07
CA LYS A 56 15.72 8.26 -5.21
C LYS A 56 15.26 6.80 -5.25
N LEU A 57 13.95 6.59 -5.40
CA LEU A 57 13.35 5.28 -5.58
C LEU A 57 13.10 5.04 -7.07
N ILE A 58 13.63 3.93 -7.57
CA ILE A 58 13.39 3.40 -8.90
C ILE A 58 12.74 2.05 -8.71
N GLY A 59 11.62 1.83 -9.37
CA GLY A 59 10.90 0.58 -9.31
C GLY A 59 10.10 0.32 -10.56
N GLU A 60 9.50 -0.85 -10.59
CA GLU A 60 8.73 -1.35 -11.71
C GLU A 60 7.40 -1.88 -11.19
N VAL A 61 6.29 -1.48 -11.78
CA VAL A 61 5.02 -2.15 -11.56
C VAL A 61 4.79 -3.12 -12.70
N VAL A 62 4.55 -4.39 -12.37
CA VAL A 62 4.48 -5.46 -13.35
C VAL A 62 3.41 -6.49 -13.01
N ASN A 63 2.77 -7.04 -14.05
CA ASN A 63 1.90 -8.21 -13.91
C ASN A 63 2.72 -9.51 -13.72
N GLU A 64 2.06 -10.61 -13.36
CA GLU A 64 2.71 -11.91 -13.15
C GLU A 64 3.43 -12.44 -14.41
N ASN A 65 2.96 -12.06 -15.59
CA ASN A 65 3.48 -12.52 -16.87
C ASN A 65 4.58 -11.63 -17.47
N GLY A 66 4.88 -10.48 -16.85
CA GLY A 66 5.87 -9.51 -17.34
C GLY A 66 5.44 -8.66 -18.53
N THR A 67 4.21 -8.78 -19.03
CA THR A 67 3.75 -8.11 -20.27
C THR A 67 3.36 -6.66 -20.04
N ASP A 68 2.69 -6.36 -18.92
CA ASP A 68 2.34 -5.00 -18.54
C ASP A 68 3.35 -4.52 -17.52
N ARG A 69 4.29 -3.69 -17.98
CA ARG A 69 5.41 -3.16 -17.20
C ARG A 69 5.44 -1.64 -17.28
N GLU A 70 5.41 -0.98 -16.13
CA GLU A 70 5.71 0.45 -16.05
C GLU A 70 6.85 0.72 -15.06
N ILE A 71 7.89 1.40 -15.55
CA ILE A 71 9.00 1.85 -14.71
C ILE A 71 8.66 3.22 -14.10
N VAL A 72 8.90 3.34 -12.80
CA VAL A 72 8.69 4.57 -12.04
C VAL A 72 9.99 5.04 -11.42
N THR A 73 10.22 6.35 -11.47
CA THR A 73 11.33 7.01 -10.78
C THR A 73 10.77 8.13 -9.92
N ILE A 74 11.05 8.08 -8.62
CA ILE A 74 10.39 8.90 -7.61
C ILE A 74 11.46 9.52 -6.72
N LYS A 75 11.52 10.86 -6.71
CA LYS A 75 12.44 11.62 -5.85
C LYS A 75 12.05 11.47 -4.37
N PRO A 76 12.99 11.66 -3.43
CA PRO A 76 12.69 11.69 -2.00
C PRO A 76 11.53 12.64 -1.67
N GLY A 77 10.61 12.20 -0.80
CA GLY A 77 9.44 12.96 -0.36
C GLY A 77 8.37 13.19 -1.43
N LYS A 78 8.49 12.56 -2.60
CA LYS A 78 7.50 12.65 -3.69
C LYS A 78 6.76 11.34 -3.87
N TYR A 79 5.69 11.39 -4.65
CA TYR A 79 4.91 10.23 -5.07
C TYR A 79 4.73 10.22 -6.58
N LYS A 80 4.43 9.05 -7.13
CA LYS A 80 3.96 8.88 -8.51
C LYS A 80 2.74 7.97 -8.50
N SER A 81 1.72 8.34 -9.26
CA SER A 81 0.54 7.51 -9.49
C SER A 81 0.67 6.83 -10.85
N VAL A 82 0.35 5.53 -10.88
CA VAL A 82 0.29 4.72 -12.10
C VAL A 82 -1.10 4.10 -12.18
N GLU A 83 -1.81 4.33 -13.27
CA GLU A 83 -3.11 3.69 -13.49
C GLU A 83 -2.92 2.34 -14.18
N LEU A 84 -3.43 1.27 -13.56
CA LEU A 84 -3.37 -0.07 -14.12
C LEU A 84 -4.76 -0.64 -14.33
N VAL A 85 -4.88 -1.42 -15.40
CA VAL A 85 -6.04 -2.25 -15.66
C VAL A 85 -5.78 -3.62 -15.03
N PHE A 86 -6.51 -3.94 -13.97
CA PHE A 86 -6.36 -5.20 -13.25
C PHE A 86 -7.23 -6.28 -13.88
N GLU A 87 -6.59 -7.31 -14.40
CA GLU A 87 -7.27 -8.49 -14.92
C GLU A 87 -7.73 -9.44 -13.79
N LYS A 88 -8.80 -10.18 -14.05
CA LYS A 88 -9.26 -11.22 -13.12
C LYS A 88 -8.20 -12.33 -13.06
N ASN A 89 -7.96 -12.83 -11.85
CA ASN A 89 -6.98 -13.90 -11.53
C ASN A 89 -5.51 -13.60 -11.84
N THR A 90 -5.16 -12.39 -12.27
CA THR A 90 -3.77 -11.97 -12.47
C THR A 90 -3.24 -11.31 -11.19
N LYS A 91 -2.00 -11.65 -10.80
CA LYS A 91 -1.27 -10.97 -9.72
C LYS A 91 -0.44 -9.83 -10.27
N TYR A 92 -0.31 -8.77 -9.47
CA TYR A 92 0.49 -7.61 -9.80
C TYR A 92 1.49 -7.35 -8.68
N TYR A 93 2.62 -6.78 -9.05
CA TYR A 93 3.75 -6.60 -8.16
C TYR A 93 4.38 -5.23 -8.39
N PHE A 94 4.81 -4.60 -7.31
CA PHE A 94 5.79 -3.53 -7.35
C PHE A 94 7.17 -4.08 -6.99
N ILE A 95 8.13 -3.94 -7.90
CA ILE A 95 9.50 -4.40 -7.76
C ILE A 95 10.41 -3.18 -7.61
N PRO A 96 10.92 -2.90 -6.40
CA PRO A 96 11.90 -1.84 -6.20
C PRO A 96 13.27 -2.28 -6.73
N LEU A 97 13.75 -1.57 -7.75
CA LEU A 97 15.02 -1.80 -8.43
C LEU A 97 16.17 -1.07 -7.73
N SER A 98 15.91 0.14 -7.22
CA SER A 98 16.90 0.92 -6.45
C SER A 98 16.21 1.88 -5.46
N PRO A 99 16.52 1.82 -4.16
CA PRO A 99 17.28 0.75 -3.50
C PRO A 99 16.58 -0.61 -3.69
N ALA A 100 17.37 -1.66 -3.93
CA ALA A 100 16.83 -2.99 -4.17
C ALA A 100 16.15 -3.54 -2.89
N PHE A 101 14.97 -4.12 -3.05
CA PHE A 101 14.21 -4.66 -1.93
C PHE A 101 13.37 -5.87 -2.33
N GLN A 102 12.65 -6.44 -1.37
CA GLN A 102 11.69 -7.50 -1.64
C GLN A 102 10.58 -7.03 -2.57
N LYS A 103 10.13 -7.94 -3.44
CA LYS A 103 8.96 -7.74 -4.30
C LYS A 103 7.72 -7.49 -3.43
N VAL A 104 7.02 -6.41 -3.73
CA VAL A 104 5.78 -6.02 -3.08
C VAL A 104 4.62 -6.58 -3.88
N VAL A 105 3.91 -7.57 -3.34
CA VAL A 105 2.67 -8.08 -3.95
C VAL A 105 1.58 -7.03 -3.80
N LEU A 106 0.76 -6.79 -4.82
CA LEU A 106 -0.40 -5.89 -4.78
C LEU A 106 -1.68 -6.73 -4.68
N ASP A 107 -2.09 -7.05 -3.46
CA ASP A 107 -3.20 -7.97 -3.21
C ASP A 107 -4.43 -7.24 -2.64
N PHE A 108 -5.59 -7.56 -3.20
CA PHE A 108 -6.84 -6.87 -2.90
C PHE A 108 -7.43 -7.32 -1.56
N GLY A 109 -8.15 -6.42 -0.88
CA GLY A 109 -8.90 -6.76 0.34
C GLY A 109 -8.05 -7.09 1.57
N LYS A 110 -6.72 -7.02 1.46
CA LYS A 110 -5.83 -7.14 2.62
C LYS A 110 -5.88 -5.88 3.48
N LYS A 111 -5.76 -6.08 4.79
CA LYS A 111 -5.45 -4.98 5.73
C LYS A 111 -4.07 -4.43 5.39
N ALA A 112 -3.78 -3.20 5.81
CA ALA A 112 -2.44 -2.63 5.72
C ALA A 112 -1.37 -3.65 6.15
N TYR A 113 -0.35 -3.88 5.31
CA TYR A 113 0.74 -4.80 5.62
C TYR A 113 2.10 -4.16 5.38
N GLU A 114 3.08 -4.63 6.14
CA GLU A 114 4.46 -4.17 6.06
C GLU A 114 5.35 -5.29 5.53
N ILE A 115 6.28 -4.94 4.64
CA ILE A 115 7.29 -5.84 4.09
C ILE A 115 8.64 -5.37 4.63
N PRO A 116 9.29 -6.13 5.53
CA PRO A 116 10.58 -5.76 6.11
C PRO A 116 11.74 -6.02 5.13
N SER A 117 12.90 -5.41 5.39
CA SER A 117 14.12 -5.71 4.65
C SER A 117 14.58 -7.13 4.95
N LYS A 118 15.00 -7.90 3.92
CA LYS A 118 15.69 -9.16 4.19
C LYS A 118 16.95 -8.86 5.01
N LYS A 119 17.16 -9.62 6.09
CA LYS A 119 18.45 -9.66 6.80
C LYS A 119 19.49 -10.34 5.93
#